data_AF-A0A091IJX1-F1
#
_entry.id   AF-A0A091IJX1-F1
#
_cell.length_a   1.000
_cell.length_b   1.000
_cell.length_c   1.000
_cell.angle_alpha   90.00
_cell.angle_beta   90.00
_cell.angle_gamma   90.00
#
_symmetry.space_group_name_H-M   'P 1'
#
loop_
_entity.id
_entity.type
_entity.pdbx_description
1 polymer ?
#
loop_
_entity_poly.entity_id
_entity_poly.type
_entity_poly.pdbx_seq_one_letter_code
_entity_poly.pdbx_strand_id
1 'polypeptide(L)'
;MGILTLVLCSCSGQPASLPWDLPAMPSWEHQGGLVFIHMESSLYSLPCSPIGMEVADPTYRWVQHGAAPVLFSVTKEGHLLFQHFQAGDSGKYSCTIFYTKHGIPVSQTFYYNIFGYHVPGGLDIVLLFHSKLCEDEWTKRFLWGLQDKLRQLEIKQHCKFQLTATFCFPSLNSPSDEFIIQVQLEVSLFGPNWDEHCKSQDMVTDCYRKTVRHNL
;
A
#
# COMPACT_ATOMS: atom_id res chain seq x y z
N MET A 1 -25.29 0.42 27.05
CA MET A 1 -25.32 1.87 26.75
C MET A 1 -23.89 2.36 26.73
N GLY A 2 -23.23 2.31 25.57
CA GLY A 2 -21.82 2.69 25.41
C GLY A 2 -21.73 3.99 24.64
N ILE A 3 -21.04 4.97 25.20
CA ILE A 3 -20.84 6.30 24.61
C ILE A 3 -19.75 6.18 23.55
N LEU A 4 -20.10 6.46 22.30
CA LEU A 4 -19.16 6.58 21.20
C LEU A 4 -18.62 8.02 21.18
N THR A 5 -17.42 8.24 21.70
CA THR A 5 -16.74 9.54 21.63
C THR A 5 -16.24 9.78 20.20
N LEU A 6 -17.00 10.57 19.44
CA LEU A 6 -16.57 11.17 18.18
C LEU A 6 -15.60 12.33 18.49
N VAL A 7 -14.31 12.13 18.22
CA VAL A 7 -13.33 13.22 18.19
C VAL A 7 -13.50 13.95 16.87
N LEU A 8 -14.25 15.05 16.89
CA LEU A 8 -14.31 16.02 15.80
C LEU A 8 -13.02 16.85 15.82
N CYS A 9 -12.10 16.56 14.90
CA CYS A 9 -10.99 17.48 14.63
C CYS A 9 -11.53 18.76 14.01
N SER A 10 -11.28 19.86 14.71
CA SER A 10 -11.68 21.22 14.37
C SER A 10 -10.89 21.71 13.14
N CYS A 11 -11.60 22.16 12.09
CA CYS A 11 -11.00 22.96 11.03
C CYS A 11 -10.71 24.37 11.58
N SER A 12 -9.48 24.59 12.03
CA SER A 12 -9.00 25.89 12.53
C SER A 12 -8.29 26.66 11.41
N GLY A 13 -8.96 27.71 10.93
CA GLY A 13 -8.41 29.02 10.56
C GLY A 13 -7.18 29.10 9.65
N GLN A 14 -7.39 29.54 8.41
CA GLN A 14 -6.35 30.17 7.59
C GLN A 14 -5.78 31.41 8.28
N PRO A 15 -4.44 31.52 8.42
CA PRO A 15 -3.78 32.82 8.45
C PRO A 15 -3.57 33.28 7.01
N ALA A 16 -4.12 34.43 6.66
CA ALA A 16 -3.81 35.13 5.43
C ALA A 16 -2.31 35.46 5.38
N SER A 17 -1.59 34.92 4.38
CA SER A 17 -0.25 35.36 4.04
C SER A 17 -0.31 36.32 2.85
N LEU A 18 0.30 37.50 3.03
CA LEU A 18 0.46 38.55 2.02
C LEU A 18 1.33 38.10 0.83
N PRO A 19 1.15 38.70 -0.36
CA PRO A 19 1.66 38.20 -1.62
C PRO A 19 3.07 38.73 -1.89
N TRP A 20 4.06 37.86 -1.84
CA TRP A 20 5.24 38.01 -2.69
C TRP A 20 5.14 36.95 -3.78
N ASP A 21 4.52 37.32 -4.88
CA ASP A 21 4.47 36.53 -6.12
C ASP A 21 5.88 36.48 -6.71
N LEU A 22 6.69 35.54 -6.21
CA LEU A 22 7.71 34.92 -7.04
C LEU A 22 6.97 34.24 -8.19
N PRO A 23 7.42 34.36 -9.46
CA PRO A 23 6.75 33.69 -10.56
C PRO A 23 6.65 32.20 -10.23
N ALA A 24 5.41 31.71 -10.15
CA ALA A 24 5.14 30.32 -9.82
C ALA A 24 5.94 29.44 -10.79
N MET A 25 6.93 28.72 -10.26
CA MET A 25 7.71 27.79 -11.06
C MET A 25 6.74 26.83 -11.76
N PRO A 26 6.87 26.64 -13.08
CA PRO A 26 6.11 25.61 -13.78
C PRO A 26 6.30 24.27 -13.06
N SER A 27 5.19 23.71 -12.59
CA SER A 27 5.15 22.45 -11.87
C SER A 27 4.18 21.51 -12.57
N TRP A 28 4.63 20.27 -12.79
CA TRP A 28 3.79 19.21 -13.31
C TRP A 28 3.73 18.04 -12.34
N GLU A 29 2.58 17.40 -12.28
CA GLU A 29 2.34 16.23 -11.45
C GLU A 29 2.01 15.02 -12.32
N HIS A 30 2.65 13.91 -12.01
CA HIS A 30 2.56 12.66 -12.74
C HIS A 30 2.30 11.51 -11.78
N GLN A 31 1.53 10.53 -12.25
CA GLN A 31 1.39 9.27 -11.53
C GLN A 31 2.53 8.33 -11.93
N GLY A 32 3.43 8.04 -10.98
CA GLY A 32 4.53 7.08 -11.14
C GLY A 32 4.07 5.62 -11.07
N GLY A 33 2.90 5.37 -10.46
CA GLY A 33 2.22 4.06 -10.49
C GLY A 33 2.33 3.27 -9.19
N LEU A 34 1.96 1.99 -9.26
CA LEU A 34 2.08 1.03 -8.15
C LEU A 34 3.42 0.30 -8.27
N VAL A 35 4.20 0.31 -7.19
CA VAL A 35 5.51 -0.33 -7.09
C VAL A 35 5.42 -1.37 -5.99
N PHE A 36 5.98 -2.55 -6.21
CA PHE A 36 5.95 -3.58 -5.19
C PHE A 36 7.33 -4.21 -5.05
N ILE A 37 7.73 -4.40 -3.80
CA ILE A 37 9.09 -4.73 -3.41
C ILE A 37 9.01 -5.92 -2.47
N HIS A 38 9.79 -6.97 -2.74
CA HIS A 38 9.87 -8.10 -1.83
C HIS A 38 10.58 -7.66 -0.53
N MET A 39 10.07 -8.03 0.64
CA MET A 39 10.64 -7.64 1.94
C MET A 39 12.07 -8.15 2.20
N GLU A 40 12.53 -9.15 1.46
CA GLU A 40 13.94 -9.57 1.54
C GLU A 40 14.81 -8.94 0.45
N SER A 41 14.26 -8.02 -0.34
CA SER A 41 15.04 -7.29 -1.34
C SER A 41 16.08 -6.43 -0.65
N SER A 42 17.33 -6.68 -1.00
CA SER A 42 18.43 -5.76 -0.71
C SER A 42 18.75 -4.92 -1.94
N LEU A 43 19.08 -3.65 -1.70
CA LEU A 43 19.51 -2.70 -2.73
C LEU A 43 18.48 -2.48 -3.87
N TYR A 44 17.18 -2.45 -3.53
CA TYR A 44 16.16 -2.11 -4.53
C TYR A 44 16.29 -0.63 -4.92
N SER A 45 16.36 -0.36 -6.23
CA SER A 45 16.51 0.98 -6.79
C SER A 45 15.23 1.40 -7.53
N LEU A 46 14.49 2.35 -6.96
CA LEU A 46 13.29 2.94 -7.58
C LEU A 46 13.66 4.22 -8.34
N PRO A 47 13.53 4.27 -9.68
CA PRO A 47 13.73 5.50 -10.44
C PRO A 47 12.70 6.58 -10.08
N CYS A 48 13.13 7.85 -10.11
CA CYS A 48 12.27 8.99 -9.82
C CYS A 48 11.23 9.27 -10.91
N SER A 49 11.56 9.02 -12.17
CA SER A 49 10.65 9.12 -13.31
C SER A 49 10.56 7.77 -14.01
N PRO A 50 9.34 7.27 -14.34
CA PRO A 50 9.17 6.01 -15.07
C PRO A 50 9.52 6.15 -16.56
N ILE A 51 9.41 7.37 -17.10
CA ILE A 51 9.78 7.71 -18.47
C ILE A 51 11.12 8.42 -18.34
N GLY A 52 12.22 7.72 -18.61
CA GLY A 52 13.57 8.28 -18.46
C GLY A 52 13.64 9.70 -19.03
N MET A 53 14.08 10.65 -18.21
CA MET A 53 14.17 12.06 -18.59
C MET A 53 15.63 12.48 -18.59
N GLU A 54 16.07 13.01 -19.73
CA GLU A 54 17.38 13.65 -19.85
C GLU A 54 17.22 15.14 -19.60
N VAL A 55 17.64 15.58 -18.42
CA VAL A 55 17.65 16.99 -18.01
C VAL A 55 19.04 17.32 -17.46
N ALA A 56 19.51 18.54 -17.72
CA ALA A 56 20.80 19.00 -17.24
C ALA A 56 20.70 19.43 -15.77
N ASP A 57 21.68 19.03 -14.96
CA ASP A 57 21.86 19.37 -13.55
C ASP A 57 20.58 19.26 -12.67
N PRO A 58 19.87 18.12 -12.69
CA PRO A 58 18.68 17.95 -11.88
C PRO A 58 19.00 17.79 -10.38
N THR A 59 18.10 18.30 -9.55
CA THR A 59 18.06 18.02 -8.11
C THR A 59 16.82 17.19 -7.79
N TYR A 60 16.99 16.13 -7.01
CA TYR A 60 15.92 15.19 -6.67
C TYR A 60 15.54 15.29 -5.21
N ARG A 61 14.24 15.24 -4.92
CA ARG A 61 13.72 15.22 -3.56
C ARG A 61 12.68 14.13 -3.40
N TRP A 62 12.94 13.20 -2.49
CA TRP A 62 12.00 12.15 -2.10
C TRP A 62 11.29 12.49 -0.80
N VAL A 63 10.01 12.15 -0.72
CA VAL A 63 9.17 12.32 0.46
C VAL A 63 8.30 11.08 0.61
N GLN A 64 8.24 10.52 1.82
CA GLN A 64 7.22 9.54 2.21
C GLN A 64 6.10 10.28 2.95
N HIS A 65 4.87 10.11 2.49
CA HIS A 65 3.70 10.80 3.03
C HIS A 65 3.16 10.05 4.26
N GLY A 66 2.86 10.78 5.33
CA GLY A 66 2.28 10.22 6.56
C GLY A 66 3.29 9.52 7.48
N ALA A 67 4.59 9.58 7.16
CA ALA A 67 5.67 9.09 8.00
C ALA A 67 6.47 10.26 8.62
N ALA A 68 7.27 9.96 9.64
CA ALA A 68 8.25 10.92 10.15
C ALA A 68 9.26 11.29 9.04
N PRO A 69 9.87 12.47 9.07
CA PRO A 69 10.91 12.82 8.10
C PRO A 69 12.08 11.82 8.16
N VAL A 70 12.25 11.03 7.10
CA VAL A 70 13.36 10.08 6.95
C VAL A 70 14.37 10.63 5.94
N LEU A 71 15.66 10.46 6.23
CA LEU A 71 16.73 10.70 5.26
C LEU A 71 16.82 9.51 4.31
N PHE A 72 16.43 9.72 3.07
CA PHE A 72 16.50 8.70 2.03
C PHE A 72 17.91 8.60 1.42
N SER A 73 18.31 7.39 1.07
CA SER A 73 19.49 7.16 0.22
C SER A 73 19.10 7.34 -1.24
N VAL A 74 19.66 8.34 -1.91
CA VAL A 74 19.32 8.70 -3.30
C VAL A 74 20.59 8.68 -4.17
N THR A 75 20.52 8.06 -5.34
CA THR A 75 21.63 8.03 -6.32
C THR A 75 21.80 9.36 -7.04
N LYS A 76 22.88 9.50 -7.83
CA LYS A 76 23.11 10.68 -8.67
C LYS A 76 22.04 10.84 -9.75
N GLU A 77 21.49 9.72 -10.21
CA GLU A 77 20.41 9.64 -11.19
C GLU A 77 19.02 9.86 -10.55
N GLY A 78 18.98 10.13 -9.24
CA GLY A 78 17.74 10.43 -8.51
C GLY A 78 16.95 9.22 -8.04
N HIS A 79 17.50 8.01 -8.17
CA HIS A 79 16.82 6.79 -7.74
C HIS A 79 16.82 6.67 -6.21
N LEU A 80 15.67 6.31 -5.64
CA LEU A 80 15.54 5.96 -4.24
C LEU A 80 16.06 4.54 -4.00
N LEU A 81 17.01 4.41 -3.08
CA LEU A 81 17.61 3.13 -2.70
C LEU A 81 17.04 2.62 -1.38
N PHE A 82 16.50 1.41 -1.42
CA PHE A 82 16.15 0.63 -0.24
C PHE A 82 17.28 -0.36 0.02
N GLN A 83 18.10 -0.10 1.04
CA GLN A 83 19.17 -1.03 1.43
C GLN A 83 18.60 -2.37 1.90
N HIS A 84 17.54 -2.31 2.70
CA HIS A 84 16.82 -3.47 3.19
C HIS A 84 15.34 -3.09 3.38
N PHE A 85 14.48 -3.53 2.46
CA PHE A 85 13.09 -3.10 2.42
C PHE A 85 12.25 -3.81 3.49
N GLN A 86 11.61 -3.07 4.39
CA GLN A 86 10.79 -3.61 5.47
C GLN A 86 9.31 -3.27 5.28
N ALA A 87 8.43 -3.94 6.03
CA ALA A 87 6.99 -3.68 5.95
C ALA A 87 6.65 -2.19 6.18
N GLY A 88 7.36 -1.54 7.11
CA GLY A 88 7.20 -0.11 7.42
C GLY A 88 7.68 0.85 6.32
N ASP A 89 8.47 0.37 5.35
CA ASP A 89 8.89 1.17 4.20
C ASP A 89 7.79 1.25 3.14
N SER A 90 6.72 0.47 3.27
CA SER A 90 5.54 0.57 2.40
C SER A 90 4.82 1.90 2.63
N GLY A 91 4.21 2.44 1.57
CA GLY A 91 3.40 3.65 1.69
C GLY A 91 3.41 4.51 0.44
N LYS A 92 3.00 5.76 0.62
CA LYS A 92 2.91 6.74 -0.46
C LYS A 92 4.18 7.55 -0.51
N TYR A 93 4.79 7.60 -1.69
CA TYR A 93 6.01 8.34 -1.94
C TYR A 93 5.79 9.37 -3.04
N SER A 94 6.53 10.45 -2.99
CA SER A 94 6.66 11.38 -4.10
C SER A 94 8.11 11.70 -4.36
N CYS A 95 8.49 11.73 -5.64
CA CYS A 95 9.76 12.25 -6.08
C CYS A 95 9.56 13.55 -6.85
N THR A 96 10.20 14.63 -6.43
CA THR A 96 10.21 15.90 -7.18
C THR A 96 11.58 16.12 -7.81
N ILE A 97 11.58 16.38 -9.11
CA ILE A 97 12.75 16.71 -9.92
C ILE A 97 12.73 18.22 -10.15
N PHE A 98 13.77 18.92 -9.71
CA PHE A 98 13.99 20.33 -9.95
C PHE A 98 15.09 20.49 -10.99
N TYR A 99 14.84 21.26 -12.05
CA TYR A 99 15.82 21.50 -13.11
C TYR A 99 15.54 22.83 -13.82
N THR A 100 16.47 23.26 -14.67
CA THR A 100 16.29 24.49 -15.47
C THR A 100 16.02 24.12 -16.93
N LYS A 101 14.95 24.67 -17.51
CA LYS A 101 14.61 24.53 -18.93
C LYS A 101 14.62 25.90 -19.59
N HIS A 102 15.53 26.13 -20.54
CA HIS A 102 15.70 27.42 -21.22
C HIS A 102 15.85 28.62 -20.26
N GLY A 103 16.62 28.44 -19.18
CA GLY A 103 16.84 29.48 -18.16
C GLY A 103 15.71 29.63 -17.14
N ILE A 104 14.63 28.84 -17.26
CA ILE A 104 13.47 28.89 -16.36
C ILE A 104 13.54 27.70 -15.39
N PRO A 105 13.52 27.93 -14.06
CA PRO A 105 13.41 26.86 -13.07
C PRO A 105 12.06 26.15 -13.20
N VAL A 106 12.10 24.82 -13.19
CA VAL A 106 10.97 23.94 -13.43
C VAL A 106 10.99 22.82 -12.40
N SER A 107 9.81 22.31 -12.04
CA SER A 107 9.68 21.11 -11.22
C SER A 107 8.72 20.09 -11.82
N GLN A 108 9.01 18.81 -11.60
CA GLN A 108 8.10 17.71 -11.92
C GLN A 108 8.01 16.75 -10.73
N THR A 109 6.80 16.42 -10.30
CA THR A 109 6.56 15.51 -9.18
C THR A 109 5.90 14.23 -9.65
N PHE A 110 6.45 13.09 -9.23
CA PHE A 110 5.95 11.75 -9.53
C PHE A 110 5.47 11.07 -8.25
N TYR A 111 4.23 10.59 -8.24
CA TYR A 111 3.62 9.94 -7.09
C TYR A 111 3.60 8.42 -7.23
N TYR A 112 4.05 7.73 -6.17
CA TYR A 112 4.17 6.28 -6.11
C TYR A 112 3.41 5.72 -4.92
N ASN A 113 2.77 4.57 -5.11
CA ASN A 113 2.33 3.72 -4.00
C ASN A 113 3.24 2.50 -3.96
N ILE A 114 4.02 2.37 -2.89
CA ILE A 114 4.98 1.27 -2.69
C ILE A 114 4.37 0.24 -1.73
N PHE A 115 4.34 -1.02 -2.15
CA PHE A 115 3.81 -2.14 -1.37
C PHE A 115 4.87 -3.21 -1.13
N GLY A 116 5.12 -3.51 0.14
CA GLY A 116 5.91 -4.67 0.54
C GLY A 116 5.14 -5.98 0.40
N TYR A 117 5.79 -7.02 -0.11
CA TYR A 117 5.29 -8.39 -0.02
C TYR A 117 6.35 -9.35 0.52
N HIS A 118 5.94 -10.35 1.29
CA HIS A 118 6.85 -11.22 2.04
C HIS A 118 6.90 -12.66 1.51
N VAL A 119 5.83 -13.16 0.90
CA VAL A 119 5.75 -14.54 0.40
C VAL A 119 5.07 -14.54 -0.97
N PRO A 120 5.56 -15.32 -1.95
CA PRO A 120 4.78 -15.68 -3.13
C PRO A 120 3.43 -16.28 -2.72
N GLY A 121 2.38 -15.95 -3.47
CA GLY A 121 1.03 -16.47 -3.24
C GLY A 121 0.22 -15.57 -2.33
N GLY A 122 0.34 -15.69 -1.01
CA GLY A 122 -0.49 -14.89 -0.13
C GLY A 122 -0.21 -15.10 1.34
N LEU A 123 -0.91 -14.33 2.16
CA LEU A 123 -0.95 -14.49 3.60
C LEU A 123 -2.26 -15.16 3.99
N ASP A 124 -2.16 -16.31 4.63
CA ASP A 124 -3.28 -16.93 5.32
C ASP A 124 -3.58 -16.18 6.61
N ILE A 125 -4.83 -15.75 6.76
CA ILE A 125 -5.33 -15.04 7.92
C ILE A 125 -6.49 -15.83 8.52
N VAL A 126 -6.47 -15.92 9.85
CA VAL A 126 -7.56 -16.49 10.64
C VAL A 126 -8.17 -15.39 11.48
N LEU A 127 -9.44 -15.09 11.23
CA LEU A 127 -10.24 -14.16 12.03
C LEU A 127 -11.15 -14.95 12.98
N LEU A 128 -11.15 -14.56 14.24
CA LEU A 128 -11.97 -15.18 15.29
C LEU A 128 -12.98 -14.15 15.80
N PHE A 129 -14.26 -14.48 15.71
CA PHE A 129 -15.36 -13.63 16.17
C PHE A 129 -16.15 -14.33 17.25
N HIS A 130 -16.37 -13.65 18.36
CA HIS A 130 -17.22 -14.14 19.43
C HIS A 130 -18.69 -13.84 19.11
N SER A 131 -19.54 -14.85 19.26
CA SER A 131 -20.97 -14.77 18.99
C SER A 131 -21.75 -15.55 20.05
N LYS A 132 -23.00 -15.17 20.27
CA LYS A 132 -23.94 -15.98 21.07
C LYS A 132 -24.71 -17.00 20.24
N LEU A 133 -24.61 -16.88 18.92
CA LEU A 133 -25.38 -17.66 17.96
C LEU A 133 -24.43 -18.27 16.93
N CYS A 134 -24.69 -19.53 16.62
CA CYS A 134 -24.01 -20.31 15.59
C CYS A 134 -25.01 -20.79 14.53
N GLU A 135 -26.15 -20.10 14.43
CA GLU A 135 -27.19 -20.43 13.47
C GLU A 135 -26.76 -20.03 12.05
N ASP A 136 -27.12 -20.88 11.08
CA ASP A 136 -26.74 -20.71 9.67
C ASP A 136 -27.16 -19.35 9.09
N GLU A 137 -28.37 -18.89 9.38
CA GLU A 137 -28.89 -17.66 8.76
C GLU A 137 -28.15 -16.41 9.25
N TRP A 138 -27.91 -16.32 10.57
CA TRP A 138 -27.16 -15.22 11.16
C TRP A 138 -25.69 -15.23 10.73
N THR A 139 -25.08 -16.42 10.69
CA THR A 139 -23.70 -16.60 10.23
C THR A 139 -23.56 -16.17 8.78
N LYS A 140 -24.48 -16.56 7.89
CA LYS A 140 -24.49 -16.14 6.48
C LYS A 140 -24.62 -14.62 6.32
N ARG A 141 -25.52 -13.98 7.07
CA ARG A 141 -25.66 -12.52 7.04
C ARG A 141 -24.40 -11.81 7.52
N PHE A 142 -23.78 -12.31 8.59
CA PHE A 142 -22.51 -11.81 9.09
C PHE A 142 -21.40 -11.93 8.03
N LEU A 143 -21.23 -13.11 7.43
CA LEU A 143 -20.21 -13.35 6.40
C LEU A 143 -20.41 -12.46 5.18
N TRP A 144 -21.67 -12.24 4.76
CA TRP A 144 -21.97 -11.33 3.66
C TRP A 144 -21.56 -9.89 3.98
N GLY A 145 -21.86 -9.42 5.20
CA GLY A 145 -21.41 -8.10 5.67
C GLY A 145 -19.89 -8.00 5.77
N LEU A 146 -19.21 -9.04 6.24
CA LEU A 146 -17.76 -9.12 6.29
C LEU A 146 -17.17 -9.03 4.87
N GLN A 147 -17.70 -9.79 3.92
CA GLN A 147 -17.24 -9.79 2.54
C GLN A 147 -17.42 -8.43 1.85
N ASP A 148 -18.51 -7.72 2.11
CA ASP A 148 -18.71 -6.34 1.60
C ASP A 148 -17.63 -5.39 2.15
N LYS A 149 -17.32 -5.48 3.45
CA LYS A 149 -16.23 -4.68 4.06
C LYS A 149 -14.86 -5.03 3.49
N LEU A 150 -14.57 -6.31 3.28
CA LEU A 150 -13.33 -6.76 2.67
C LEU A 150 -13.20 -6.23 1.23
N ARG A 151 -14.27 -6.22 0.44
CA ARG A 151 -14.27 -5.67 -0.92
C ARG A 151 -13.92 -4.18 -0.96
N GLN A 152 -14.38 -3.40 0.02
CA GLN A 152 -13.98 -1.99 0.14
C GLN A 152 -12.49 -1.85 0.46
N LEU A 153 -11.94 -2.76 1.27
CA LEU A 153 -10.52 -2.81 1.58
C LEU A 153 -9.66 -3.23 0.38
N GLU A 154 -10.12 -4.16 -0.46
CA GLU A 154 -9.43 -4.54 -1.70
C GLU A 154 -9.11 -3.33 -2.58
N ILE A 155 -10.11 -2.47 -2.79
CA ILE A 155 -9.98 -1.27 -3.61
C ILE A 155 -8.99 -0.29 -2.99
N LYS A 156 -9.09 -0.10 -1.67
CA LYS A 156 -8.26 0.87 -0.94
C LYS A 156 -6.80 0.44 -0.84
N GLN A 157 -6.56 -0.86 -0.64
CA GLN A 157 -5.24 -1.42 -0.36
C GLN A 157 -4.60 -2.08 -1.57
N HIS A 158 -5.29 -2.12 -2.72
CA HIS A 158 -4.81 -2.76 -3.94
C HIS A 158 -4.38 -4.23 -3.71
N CYS A 159 -5.21 -4.98 -2.99
CA CYS A 159 -5.04 -6.39 -2.73
C CYS A 159 -6.35 -7.16 -2.97
N LYS A 160 -6.29 -8.48 -2.84
CA LYS A 160 -7.42 -9.40 -2.95
C LYS A 160 -7.59 -10.20 -1.67
N PHE A 161 -8.84 -10.35 -1.24
CA PHE A 161 -9.24 -11.17 -0.11
C PHE A 161 -10.11 -12.31 -0.61
N GLN A 162 -9.71 -13.55 -0.32
CA GLN A 162 -10.48 -14.73 -0.65
C GLN A 162 -10.86 -15.48 0.62
N LEU A 163 -12.17 -15.64 0.87
CA LEU A 163 -12.63 -16.50 1.95
C LEU A 163 -12.42 -17.96 1.53
N THR A 164 -11.65 -18.70 2.33
CA THR A 164 -11.30 -20.10 2.04
C THR A 164 -12.17 -21.08 2.82
N ALA A 165 -12.43 -20.78 4.09
CA ALA A 165 -13.28 -21.60 4.94
C ALA A 165 -13.95 -20.79 6.05
N THR A 166 -15.03 -21.33 6.61
CA THR A 166 -15.65 -20.80 7.82
C THR A 166 -16.08 -21.95 8.71
N PHE A 167 -15.77 -21.82 9.99
CA PHE A 167 -16.12 -22.78 11.02
C PHE A 167 -16.83 -22.06 12.15
N CYS A 168 -17.75 -22.74 12.81
CA CYS A 168 -18.38 -22.23 14.01
C CYS A 168 -18.37 -23.33 15.07
N PHE A 169 -17.80 -23.03 16.22
CA PHE A 169 -17.59 -23.99 17.31
C PHE A 169 -17.81 -23.34 18.67
N PRO A 170 -18.24 -24.09 19.70
CA PRO A 170 -18.42 -23.55 21.04
C PRO A 170 -17.10 -23.07 21.65
N SER A 171 -17.17 -22.00 22.44
CA SER A 171 -16.04 -21.46 23.23
C SER A 171 -15.63 -22.46 24.31
N LEU A 172 -14.32 -22.59 24.55
CA LEU A 172 -13.78 -23.49 25.58
C LEU A 172 -14.17 -23.05 27.01
N ASN A 173 -14.38 -21.75 27.21
CA ASN A 173 -14.66 -21.18 28.54
C ASN A 173 -16.17 -21.23 28.88
N SER A 174 -17.03 -21.16 27.86
CA SER A 174 -18.48 -20.98 28.01
C SER A 174 -19.23 -21.73 26.89
N PRO A 175 -19.12 -23.07 26.80
CA PRO A 175 -19.53 -23.83 25.61
C PRO A 175 -21.04 -23.83 25.32
N SER A 176 -21.86 -23.46 26.29
CA SER A 176 -23.33 -23.40 26.17
C SER A 176 -23.86 -22.06 25.65
N ASP A 177 -23.11 -20.96 25.82
CA ASP A 177 -23.63 -19.60 25.66
C ASP A 177 -22.77 -18.72 24.74
N GLU A 178 -21.61 -19.23 24.34
CA GLU A 178 -20.62 -18.52 23.55
C GLU A 178 -20.05 -19.43 22.47
N PHE A 179 -20.07 -18.93 21.23
CA PHE A 179 -19.56 -19.57 20.04
C PHE A 179 -18.47 -18.70 19.42
N ILE A 180 -17.52 -19.35 18.78
CA ILE A 180 -16.46 -18.72 18.00
C ILE A 180 -16.74 -19.02 16.53
N ILE A 181 -16.94 -17.95 15.76
CA ILE A 181 -16.97 -18.02 14.30
C ILE A 181 -15.54 -17.77 13.82
N GLN A 182 -14.91 -18.80 13.27
CA GLN A 182 -13.61 -18.73 12.66
C GLN A 182 -13.76 -18.56 11.15
N VAL A 183 -13.24 -17.45 10.62
CA VAL A 183 -13.19 -17.18 9.18
C VAL A 183 -11.73 -17.29 8.74
N GLN A 184 -11.48 -18.21 7.81
CA GLN A 184 -10.19 -18.34 7.15
C GLN A 184 -10.23 -17.59 5.82
N LEU A 185 -9.18 -16.82 5.56
CA LEU A 185 -9.07 -16.03 4.36
C LEU A 185 -7.63 -15.93 3.90
N GLU A 186 -7.45 -15.95 2.58
CA GLU A 186 -6.17 -15.72 1.92
C GLU A 186 -6.14 -14.27 1.43
N VAL A 187 -5.01 -13.60 1.66
CA VAL A 187 -4.77 -12.23 1.18
C VAL A 187 -3.57 -12.22 0.25
N SER A 188 -3.78 -11.72 -0.96
CA SER A 188 -2.72 -11.64 -1.96
C SER A 188 -2.80 -10.33 -2.73
N LEU A 189 -1.74 -9.99 -3.48
CA LEU A 189 -1.72 -8.75 -4.26
C LEU A 189 -2.66 -8.84 -5.47
N PHE A 190 -2.72 -10.01 -6.12
CA PHE A 190 -3.41 -10.18 -7.41
C PHE A 190 -4.54 -11.21 -7.40
N GLY A 191 -4.79 -11.88 -6.27
CA GLY A 191 -5.75 -12.98 -6.19
C GLY A 191 -5.04 -14.33 -6.10
N PRO A 192 -5.80 -15.43 -6.06
CA PRO A 192 -5.22 -16.77 -5.91
C PRO A 192 -4.26 -17.07 -7.05
N ASN A 193 -3.23 -17.87 -6.76
CA ASN A 193 -2.36 -18.50 -7.76
C ASN A 193 -1.57 -17.55 -8.67
N TRP A 194 -1.47 -16.26 -8.33
CA TRP A 194 -0.76 -15.28 -9.15
C TRP A 194 0.73 -15.60 -9.32
N ASP A 195 1.28 -16.33 -8.37
CA ASP A 195 2.68 -16.74 -8.28
C ASP A 195 2.96 -18.13 -8.85
N GLU A 196 1.96 -18.88 -9.36
CA GLU A 196 2.18 -20.22 -9.94
C GLU A 196 3.20 -20.21 -11.10
N HIS A 197 3.35 -19.06 -11.76
CA HIS A 197 4.30 -18.85 -12.85
C HIS A 197 5.71 -18.46 -12.36
N CYS A 198 5.89 -18.22 -11.05
CA CYS A 198 7.18 -18.02 -10.42
C CYS A 198 7.93 -19.34 -10.34
N LYS A 199 8.90 -19.55 -11.23
CA LYS A 199 9.83 -20.69 -11.08
C LYS A 199 10.79 -20.39 -9.93
N SER A 200 11.10 -21.39 -9.11
CA SER A 200 12.01 -21.29 -7.94
C SER A 200 13.44 -20.82 -8.25
N GLN A 201 13.77 -20.69 -9.55
CA GLN A 201 15.08 -20.31 -10.06
C GLN A 201 15.15 -18.86 -10.56
N ASP A 202 14.00 -18.18 -10.69
CA ASP A 202 13.97 -16.73 -10.93
C ASP A 202 14.26 -16.01 -9.59
N MET A 203 15.09 -14.97 -9.59
CA MET A 203 15.17 -14.08 -8.43
C MET A 203 13.75 -13.59 -8.12
N VAL A 204 13.33 -13.57 -6.85
CA VAL A 204 11.96 -13.25 -6.42
C VAL A 204 11.43 -11.94 -7.04
N THR A 205 12.32 -10.97 -7.27
CA THR A 205 12.09 -9.71 -7.98
C THR A 205 11.68 -9.85 -9.46
N ASP A 206 12.20 -10.85 -10.19
CA ASP A 206 11.92 -11.07 -11.61
C ASP A 206 10.59 -11.76 -11.85
N CYS A 207 10.14 -12.65 -10.95
CA CYS A 207 8.80 -13.20 -11.07
C CYS A 207 7.75 -12.08 -11.00
N TYR A 208 7.87 -11.23 -9.98
CA TYR A 208 6.91 -10.16 -9.76
C TYR A 208 6.79 -9.20 -10.95
N ARG A 209 7.92 -8.78 -11.53
CA ARG A 209 7.94 -7.92 -12.72
C ARG A 209 7.18 -8.55 -13.90
N LYS A 210 7.29 -9.88 -14.09
CA LYS A 210 6.55 -10.61 -15.13
C LYS A 210 5.05 -10.67 -14.80
N THR A 211 4.69 -10.89 -13.54
CA THR A 211 3.29 -11.04 -13.12
C THR A 211 2.52 -9.72 -13.15
N VAL A 212 3.14 -8.59 -12.75
CA VAL A 212 2.55 -7.25 -12.90
C VAL A 212 2.18 -6.97 -14.35
N ARG A 213 3.07 -7.29 -15.29
CA ARG A 213 2.82 -7.09 -16.73
C ARG A 213 1.68 -7.96 -17.28
N HIS A 214 1.34 -9.05 -16.61
CA HIS A 214 0.25 -9.95 -17.00
C HIS A 214 -1.08 -9.60 -16.33
N ASN A 215 -1.07 -8.98 -15.14
CA ASN A 215 -2.25 -8.77 -14.31
C ASN A 215 -2.69 -7.30 -14.19
N LEU A 216 -1.90 -6.35 -14.69
CA LEU A 216 -2.30 -4.96 -14.95
C LEU A 216 -2.68 -4.78 -16.42
#